data_AF-A0A8J5WS35-F1
#
_entry.id   AF-A0A8J5WS35-F1
#
_cell.length_a   1.000
_cell.length_b   1.000
_cell.length_c   1.000
_cell.angle_alpha   90.00
_cell.angle_beta   90.00
_cell.angle_gamma   90.00
#
_symmetry.space_group_name_H-M   'P 1'
#
loop_
_entity.id
_entity.type
_entity.pdbx_description
1 polymer ?
#
loop_
_entity_poly.entity_id
_entity_poly.type
_entity_poly.pdbx_seq_one_letter_code
_entity_poly.pdbx_strand_id
1 'polypeptide(L)'
;MIYGITLFLQFVNDLHALISPPAKGTPLPLVLLGKSKNALLSTFLFLDQIVWAGRTGIYKNKERAEFLSKIAFYCFLGSNTCTSIIELAELQRLSESMKKLEKELKHQELHKNEQYRAKLQKSKERRLALIKSSLDIVVAVGLLQLAPKKVTPRVTGAFGFASSLIACYQLLPAPSKSK
;
A
#
# COMPACT_ATOMS: atom_id res chain seq x y z
N MET A 1 -17.27 -12.52 -8.13
CA MET A 1 -16.38 -13.05 -9.18
C MET A 1 -15.33 -12.02 -9.63
N ILE A 2 -15.71 -10.77 -9.94
CA ILE A 2 -14.79 -9.70 -10.35
C ILE A 2 -13.68 -9.43 -9.29
N TYR A 3 -14.05 -9.38 -8.01
CA TYR A 3 -13.09 -9.12 -6.91
C TYR A 3 -12.00 -10.20 -6.78
N GLY A 4 -12.34 -11.47 -7.00
CA GLY A 4 -11.38 -12.59 -6.90
C GLY A 4 -10.35 -12.60 -8.04
N ILE A 5 -10.76 -12.22 -9.26
CA ILE A 5 -9.87 -12.17 -10.42
C ILE A 5 -8.83 -11.04 -10.24
N THR A 6 -9.25 -9.86 -9.79
CA THR A 6 -8.35 -8.74 -9.52
C THR A 6 -7.34 -9.05 -8.41
N LEU A 7 -7.79 -9.70 -7.33
CA LEU A 7 -6.91 -10.12 -6.22
C LEU A 7 -5.87 -11.15 -6.68
N PHE A 8 -6.27 -12.07 -7.57
CA PHE A 8 -5.35 -13.06 -8.14
C PHE A 8 -4.29 -12.41 -9.04
N LEU A 9 -4.69 -11.48 -9.91
CA LEU A 9 -3.74 -10.73 -10.74
C LEU A 9 -2.77 -9.89 -9.89
N GLN A 10 -3.27 -9.27 -8.82
CA GLN A 10 -2.44 -8.54 -7.86
C GLN A 10 -1.42 -9.46 -7.19
N PHE A 11 -1.85 -10.65 -6.75
CA PHE A 11 -0.97 -11.68 -6.19
C PHE A 11 0.14 -12.09 -7.18
N VAL A 12 -0.22 -12.37 -8.43
CA VAL A 12 0.75 -12.73 -9.48
C VAL A 12 1.73 -11.59 -9.74
N ASN A 13 1.25 -10.35 -9.75
CA ASN A 13 2.09 -9.16 -9.90
C ASN A 13 3.06 -8.99 -8.73
N ASP A 14 2.61 -9.22 -7.50
CA ASP A 14 3.45 -9.16 -6.31
C ASP A 14 4.50 -10.30 -6.28
N LEU A 15 4.15 -11.51 -6.75
CA LEU A 15 5.12 -12.59 -6.97
C LEU A 15 6.15 -12.22 -8.02
N HIS A 16 5.71 -11.66 -9.14
CA HIS A 16 6.60 -11.23 -10.22
C HIS A 16 7.56 -10.14 -9.72
N ALA A 17 7.06 -9.20 -8.92
CA ALA A 17 7.88 -8.18 -8.29
C ALA A 17 8.88 -8.75 -7.24
N LEU A 18 8.57 -9.90 -6.64
CA LEU A 18 9.48 -10.60 -5.72
C LEU A 18 10.68 -11.24 -6.45
N ILE A 19 10.41 -11.79 -7.64
CA ILE A 19 11.37 -12.51 -8.48
C ILE A 19 12.19 -11.54 -9.35
N SER A 20 11.65 -10.36 -9.65
CA SER A 20 12.31 -9.37 -10.51
C SER A 20 13.65 -8.88 -9.92
N PRO A 21 14.69 -8.70 -10.75
CA PRO A 21 15.98 -8.22 -10.31
C PRO A 21 15.87 -6.76 -9.80
N PRO A 22 16.56 -6.41 -8.71
CA PRO A 22 16.51 -5.06 -8.16
C PRO A 22 17.16 -4.04 -9.10
N ALA A 23 16.60 -2.83 -9.16
CA ALA A 23 17.18 -1.73 -9.92
C ALA A 23 18.59 -1.39 -9.40
N LYS A 24 19.55 -1.15 -10.32
CA LYS A 24 20.92 -0.76 -9.97
C LYS A 24 20.91 0.56 -9.20
N GLY A 25 21.43 0.57 -7.97
CA GLY A 25 21.63 1.78 -7.16
C GLY A 25 20.60 2.05 -6.05
N THR A 26 19.64 1.15 -5.80
CA THR A 26 18.79 1.22 -4.59
C THR A 26 19.51 0.66 -3.35
N PRO A 27 19.40 1.32 -2.18
CA PRO A 27 20.05 0.83 -0.97
C PRO A 27 19.49 -0.55 -0.59
N LEU A 28 20.38 -1.49 -0.27
CA LEU A 28 20.08 -2.90 0.02
C LEU A 28 18.92 -3.11 1.04
N PRO A 29 18.82 -2.30 2.12
CA PRO A 29 17.70 -2.42 3.07
C PRO A 29 16.33 -2.11 2.44
N LEU A 30 16.26 -1.16 1.51
CA LEU A 30 15.00 -0.77 0.86
C LEU A 30 14.52 -1.85 -0.12
N VAL A 31 15.47 -2.52 -0.79
CA VAL A 31 15.18 -3.67 -1.66
C VAL A 31 14.66 -4.85 -0.84
N LEU A 32 15.33 -5.17 0.27
CA LEU A 32 14.90 -6.26 1.15
C LEU A 32 13.52 -5.98 1.74
N LEU A 33 13.27 -4.74 2.17
CA LEU A 33 11.99 -4.31 2.70
C LEU A 33 10.88 -4.36 1.65
N GLY A 34 11.19 -3.99 0.40
CA GLY A 34 10.27 -4.12 -0.74
C GLY A 34 9.90 -5.57 -1.04
N LYS A 35 10.88 -6.48 -1.01
CA LYS A 35 10.62 -7.92 -1.16
C LYS A 35 9.80 -8.49 0.01
N SER A 36 10.15 -8.12 1.23
CA SER A 36 9.40 -8.50 2.43
C SER A 36 7.94 -8.04 2.36
N LYS A 37 7.70 -6.78 1.96
CA LYS A 37 6.35 -6.24 1.70
C LYS A 37 5.57 -7.11 0.72
N ASN A 38 6.16 -7.44 -0.43
CA ASN A 38 5.49 -8.21 -1.47
C ASN A 38 5.21 -9.66 -1.01
N ALA A 39 6.13 -10.28 -0.27
CA ALA A 39 5.93 -11.62 0.29
C ALA A 39 4.77 -11.64 1.31
N LEU A 40 4.72 -10.63 2.19
CA LEU A 40 3.64 -10.47 3.17
C LEU A 40 2.30 -10.20 2.49
N LEU A 41 2.27 -9.30 1.50
CA LEU A 41 1.05 -8.98 0.75
C LEU A 41 0.54 -10.19 -0.04
N SER A 42 1.44 -10.91 -0.69
CA SER A 42 1.13 -12.15 -1.41
C SER A 42 0.51 -13.21 -0.48
N THR A 43 1.11 -13.40 0.70
CA THR A 43 0.57 -14.32 1.71
C THR A 43 -0.82 -13.89 2.18
N PHE A 44 -1.02 -12.59 2.42
CA PHE A 44 -2.33 -12.04 2.77
C PHE A 44 -3.38 -12.33 1.69
N LEU A 45 -3.09 -12.00 0.43
CA LEU A 45 -4.02 -12.18 -0.70
C LEU A 45 -4.41 -13.64 -0.90
N PHE A 46 -3.44 -14.56 -0.74
CA PHE A 46 -3.67 -15.99 -0.82
C PHE A 46 -4.57 -16.49 0.31
N LEU A 47 -4.26 -16.10 1.56
CA LEU A 47 -5.07 -16.49 2.71
C LEU A 47 -6.47 -15.89 2.65
N ASP A 48 -6.62 -14.67 2.13
CA ASP A 48 -7.92 -14.00 2.00
C ASP A 48 -8.90 -14.81 1.11
N GLN A 49 -8.40 -15.51 0.08
CA GLN A 49 -9.25 -16.42 -0.72
C GLN A 49 -9.81 -17.57 0.11
N ILE A 50 -8.98 -18.16 0.98
CA ILE A 50 -9.39 -19.26 1.86
C ILE A 50 -10.39 -18.77 2.91
N VAL A 51 -10.14 -17.59 3.49
CA VAL A 51 -11.03 -16.99 4.48
C VAL A 51 -12.37 -16.63 3.83
N TRP A 52 -12.37 -16.10 2.61
CA TRP A 52 -13.59 -15.85 1.84
C TRP A 52 -14.37 -17.15 1.57
N ALA A 53 -13.70 -18.23 1.20
CA ALA A 53 -14.31 -19.56 1.05
C ALA A 53 -14.89 -20.09 2.39
N GLY A 54 -14.29 -19.74 3.52
CA GLY A 54 -14.84 -19.98 4.86
C GLY A 54 -16.12 -19.20 5.14
N ARG A 55 -16.18 -17.92 4.76
CA ARG A 55 -17.36 -17.06 4.97
C ARG A 55 -18.56 -17.45 4.11
N THR A 56 -18.32 -18.01 2.93
CA THR A 56 -19.38 -18.49 2.02
C THR A 56 -19.90 -19.89 2.39
N GLY A 57 -19.34 -20.53 3.42
CA GLY A 57 -19.76 -21.85 3.90
C GLY A 57 -19.26 -23.02 3.05
N ILE A 58 -18.43 -22.76 2.03
CA ILE A 58 -17.79 -23.81 1.21
C ILE A 58 -16.75 -24.58 2.03
N TYR A 59 -16.02 -23.87 2.91
CA TYR A 59 -15.04 -24.48 3.81
C TYR A 59 -15.67 -24.76 5.19
N LYS A 60 -15.87 -26.04 5.50
CA LYS A 60 -16.61 -26.49 6.70
C LYS A 60 -15.91 -26.23 8.04
N ASN A 61 -14.60 -25.96 8.03
CA ASN A 61 -13.78 -25.93 9.24
C ASN A 61 -13.60 -24.50 9.78
N LYS A 62 -14.57 -24.04 10.59
CA LYS A 62 -14.65 -22.64 11.07
C LYS A 62 -13.43 -22.19 11.87
N GLU A 63 -12.94 -23.01 12.80
CA GLU A 63 -11.77 -22.67 13.62
C GLU A 63 -10.52 -22.41 12.78
N ARG A 64 -10.29 -23.25 11.76
CA ARG A 64 -9.18 -23.07 10.82
C ARG A 64 -9.34 -21.79 10.00
N ALA A 65 -10.56 -21.47 9.56
CA ALA A 65 -10.82 -20.25 8.81
C ALA A 65 -10.55 -18.99 9.67
N GLU A 66 -10.94 -19.00 10.95
CA GLU A 66 -10.67 -17.92 11.88
C GLU A 66 -9.17 -17.76 12.18
N PHE A 67 -8.46 -18.87 12.38
CA PHE A 67 -7.00 -18.85 12.57
C PHE A 67 -6.27 -18.29 11.34
N LEU A 68 -6.63 -18.76 10.13
CA LEU A 68 -6.07 -18.24 8.89
C LEU A 68 -6.42 -16.76 8.67
N SER A 69 -7.61 -16.31 9.10
CA SER A 69 -7.98 -14.90 9.06
C SER A 69 -7.07 -14.06 9.94
N LYS A 70 -6.70 -14.53 11.14
CA LYS A 70 -5.75 -13.82 12.01
C LYS A 70 -4.36 -13.73 11.37
N ILE A 71 -3.85 -14.83 10.81
CA ILE A 71 -2.57 -14.83 10.10
C ILE A 71 -2.61 -13.84 8.93
N ALA A 72 -3.68 -13.87 8.13
CA ALA A 72 -3.87 -12.96 7.01
C ALA A 72 -3.80 -11.50 7.49
N PHE A 73 -4.50 -11.15 8.58
CA PHE A 73 -4.46 -9.79 9.12
C PHE A 73 -3.08 -9.38 9.66
N TYR A 74 -2.30 -10.30 10.24
CA TYR A 74 -0.90 -10.02 10.61
C TYR A 74 -0.01 -9.78 9.38
N CYS A 75 -0.18 -10.56 8.31
CA CYS A 75 0.52 -10.33 7.05
C CYS A 75 0.12 -8.99 6.42
N PHE A 76 -1.16 -8.64 6.47
CA PHE A 76 -1.68 -7.35 6.01
C PHE A 76 -1.10 -6.18 6.81
N LEU A 77 -1.06 -6.29 8.14
CA LEU A 77 -0.44 -5.30 9.02
C LEU A 77 1.06 -5.13 8.73
N GLY A 78 1.79 -6.25 8.62
CA GLY A 78 3.22 -6.26 8.35
C GLY A 78 3.56 -5.65 6.98
N SER A 79 2.78 -5.97 5.95
CA SER A 79 2.94 -5.40 4.61
C SER A 79 2.71 -3.89 4.59
N ASN A 80 1.64 -3.40 5.23
CA ASN A 80 1.37 -1.96 5.29
C ASN A 80 2.40 -1.22 6.15
N THR A 81 2.97 -1.86 7.18
CA THR A 81 4.07 -1.30 7.96
C THR A 81 5.34 -1.15 7.11
N CYS A 82 5.71 -2.19 6.34
CA CYS A 82 6.83 -2.10 5.39
C CYS A 82 6.59 -1.01 4.34
N THR A 83 5.35 -0.91 3.83
CA THR A 83 4.95 0.13 2.87
C THR A 83 5.16 1.53 3.43
N SER A 84 4.69 1.80 4.64
CA SER A 84 4.85 3.10 5.28
C SER A 84 6.33 3.48 5.44
N ILE A 85 7.19 2.54 5.83
CA ILE A 85 8.64 2.80 5.96
C ILE A 85 9.26 3.10 4.58
N ILE A 86 8.91 2.34 3.54
CA ILE A 86 9.41 2.55 2.17
C ILE A 86 8.98 3.92 1.64
N GLU A 87 7.69 4.26 1.77
CA GLU A 87 7.18 5.54 1.26
C GLU A 87 7.76 6.73 2.06
N LEU A 88 7.97 6.60 3.37
CA LEU A 88 8.65 7.62 4.16
C LEU A 88 10.10 7.84 3.69
N ALA A 89 10.86 6.77 3.48
CA ALA A 89 12.24 6.85 3.02
C ALA A 89 12.34 7.49 1.62
N GLU A 90 11.46 7.08 0.70
CA GLU A 90 11.39 7.65 -0.65
C GLU A 90 10.94 9.11 -0.66
N LEU A 91 9.98 9.49 0.20
CA LEU A 91 9.54 10.87 0.36
C LEU A 91 10.65 11.77 0.91
N GLN A 92 11.43 11.28 1.89
CA GLN A 92 12.56 12.05 2.43
C GLN A 92 13.60 12.30 1.34
N ARG A 93 13.99 11.25 0.60
CA ARG A 93 14.95 11.36 -0.52
C ARG A 93 14.44 12.27 -1.63
N LEU A 94 13.15 12.21 -1.95
CA LEU A 94 12.53 13.08 -2.95
C LEU A 94 12.48 14.54 -2.49
N SER A 95 12.21 14.77 -1.20
CA SER A 95 12.20 16.10 -0.57
C SER A 95 13.58 16.78 -0.67
N GLU A 96 14.66 16.05 -0.36
CA GLU A 96 16.03 16.56 -0.50
C GLU A 96 16.37 16.93 -1.94
N SER A 97 15.98 16.07 -2.91
CA SER A 97 16.19 16.33 -4.33
C SER A 97 15.40 17.55 -4.83
N MET A 98 14.17 17.75 -4.33
CA MET A 98 13.36 18.93 -4.66
C MET A 98 13.94 20.20 -4.04
N LYS A 99 14.38 20.16 -2.78
CA LYS A 99 15.01 21.29 -2.10
C LYS A 99 16.32 21.72 -2.77
N LYS A 100 17.08 20.75 -3.31
CA LYS A 100 18.28 21.06 -4.12
C LYS A 100 17.89 21.77 -5.42
N LEU A 101 16.89 21.26 -6.13
CA LEU A 101 16.39 21.85 -7.38
C LEU A 101 15.80 23.25 -7.16
N GLU A 102 15.17 23.48 -6.00
CA GLU A 102 14.64 24.78 -5.58
C GLU A 102 15.73 25.83 -5.32
N LYS A 103 16.89 25.42 -4.81
CA LYS A 103 18.03 26.32 -4.61
C LYS A 103 18.73 26.71 -5.92
N GLU A 104 18.66 25.84 -6.93
CA GLU A 104 19.34 26.01 -8.21
C GLU A 104 18.52 26.84 -9.21
N LEU A 105 17.18 26.82 -9.11
CA LEU A 105 16.29 27.58 -9.96
C LEU A 105 15.72 28.84 -9.26
N LYS A 106 15.59 29.94 -10.01
CA LYS A 106 14.81 31.10 -9.54
C LYS A 106 13.34 30.70 -9.38
N HIS A 107 12.67 31.22 -8.35
CA HIS A 107 11.29 30.85 -7.98
C HIS A 107 10.28 30.92 -9.16
N GLN A 108 10.48 31.84 -10.11
CA GLN A 108 9.64 32.03 -11.30
C GLN A 108 9.79 30.91 -12.35
N GLU A 109 10.96 30.27 -12.45
CA GLU A 109 11.24 29.16 -13.36
C GLU A 109 10.93 27.80 -12.73
N LEU A 110 10.91 27.73 -11.39
CA LEU A 110 10.67 26.51 -10.63
C LEU A 110 9.36 25.81 -11.03
N HIS A 111 8.27 26.58 -11.11
CA HIS A 111 6.95 26.05 -11.44
C HIS A 111 6.78 25.72 -12.94
N LYS A 112 7.60 26.33 -13.81
CA LYS A 112 7.62 26.03 -15.25
C LYS A 112 8.51 24.82 -15.59
N ASN A 113 9.43 24.45 -14.70
CA ASN A 113 10.32 23.32 -14.90
C ASN A 113 9.54 21.98 -14.85
N GLU A 114 9.52 21.25 -15.97
CA GLU A 114 8.85 19.95 -16.10
C GLU A 114 9.37 18.92 -15.09
N GLN A 115 10.67 18.93 -14.80
CA GLN A 115 11.27 18.01 -13.83
C GLN A 115 10.76 18.27 -12.41
N TYR A 116 10.57 19.55 -12.05
CA TYR A 116 10.00 19.91 -10.75
C TYR A 116 8.53 19.48 -10.64
N ARG A 117 7.73 19.69 -11.70
CA ARG A 117 6.33 19.25 -11.73
C ARG A 117 6.19 17.73 -11.64
N ALA A 118 7.04 16.99 -12.35
CA ALA A 118 7.06 15.52 -12.29
C ALA A 118 7.44 15.02 -10.88
N LYS A 119 8.46 15.62 -10.24
CA LYS A 119 8.83 15.27 -8.85
C LYS A 119 7.73 15.64 -7.86
N LEU A 120 7.07 16.79 -8.03
CA LEU A 120 5.94 17.20 -7.19
C LEU A 120 4.75 16.24 -7.30
N GLN A 121 4.40 15.83 -8.52
CA GLN A 121 3.34 14.85 -8.74
C GLN A 121 3.68 13.51 -8.10
N LYS A 122 4.90 13.00 -8.33
CA LYS A 122 5.40 11.77 -7.68
C LYS A 122 5.37 11.86 -6.15
N SER A 123 5.68 13.03 -5.59
CA SER A 123 5.58 13.28 -4.14
C SER A 123 4.14 13.20 -3.64
N LYS A 124 3.18 13.77 -4.37
CA LYS A 124 1.75 13.68 -4.02
C LYS A 124 1.23 12.24 -4.06
N GLU A 125 1.57 11.49 -5.12
CA GLU A 125 1.19 10.08 -5.27
C GLU A 125 1.75 9.22 -4.11
N ARG A 126 3.04 9.40 -3.78
CA ARG A 126 3.68 8.68 -2.66
C ARG A 126 3.14 9.09 -1.29
N ARG A 127 2.85 10.38 -1.07
CA ARG A 127 2.18 10.84 0.16
C ARG A 127 0.80 10.22 0.31
N LEU A 128 0.06 10.12 -0.78
CA LEU A 128 -1.25 9.48 -0.76
C LEU A 128 -1.13 7.99 -0.43
N ALA A 129 -0.14 7.30 -0.99
CA ALA A 129 0.16 5.90 -0.66
C ALA A 129 0.53 5.72 0.82
N LEU A 130 1.31 6.65 1.40
CA LEU A 130 1.66 6.65 2.82
C LEU A 130 0.43 6.88 3.72
N ILE A 131 -0.45 7.81 3.36
CA ILE A 131 -1.70 8.04 4.09
C ILE A 131 -2.53 6.76 4.06
N LYS A 132 -2.72 6.18 2.86
CA LYS A 132 -3.46 4.93 2.69
C LYS A 132 -2.89 3.80 3.56
N SER A 133 -1.59 3.54 3.50
CA SER A 133 -0.96 2.48 4.30
C SER A 133 -1.09 2.73 5.80
N SER A 134 -1.08 3.99 6.23
CA SER A 134 -1.33 4.37 7.63
C SER A 134 -2.77 4.08 8.06
N LEU A 135 -3.76 4.37 7.19
CA LEU A 135 -5.16 4.00 7.44
C LEU A 135 -5.30 2.48 7.50
N ASP A 136 -4.67 1.74 6.57
CA ASP A 136 -4.73 0.28 6.51
C ASP A 136 -4.10 -0.39 7.74
N ILE A 137 -3.06 0.21 8.33
CA ILE A 137 -2.51 -0.23 9.63
C ILE A 137 -3.58 -0.12 10.73
N VAL A 138 -4.28 1.02 10.83
CA VAL A 138 -5.36 1.21 11.82
C VAL A 138 -6.49 0.21 11.60
N VAL A 139 -6.84 -0.05 10.34
CA VAL A 139 -7.83 -1.06 9.98
C VAL A 139 -7.39 -2.45 10.43
N ALA A 140 -6.14 -2.84 10.13
CA ALA A 140 -5.59 -4.13 10.53
C ALA A 140 -5.56 -4.31 12.06
N VAL A 141 -5.16 -3.26 12.80
CA VAL A 141 -5.18 -3.25 14.28
C VAL A 141 -6.60 -3.44 14.83
N GLY A 142 -7.59 -2.81 14.19
CA GLY A 142 -9.00 -2.97 14.54
C GLY A 142 -9.55 -4.36 14.25
N LEU A 143 -9.21 -4.93 13.09
CA LEU A 143 -9.62 -6.29 12.70
C LEU A 143 -8.98 -7.38 13.57
N LEU A 144 -7.74 -7.17 14.01
CA LEU A 144 -7.05 -8.04 14.97
C LEU A 144 -7.52 -7.85 16.42
N GLN A 145 -8.36 -6.84 16.69
CA GLN A 145 -8.79 -6.45 18.04
C GLN A 145 -7.63 -6.26 19.02
N LEU A 146 -6.49 -5.73 18.54
CA LEU A 146 -5.29 -5.51 19.36
C LEU A 146 -5.49 -4.39 20.40
N ALA A 147 -6.35 -3.42 20.11
CA ALA A 147 -6.63 -2.28 20.99
C ALA A 147 -8.13 -1.94 21.02
N PRO A 148 -9.00 -2.84 21.54
CA PRO A 148 -10.45 -2.72 21.41
C PRO A 148 -11.04 -1.51 22.17
N LYS A 149 -10.31 -0.99 23.17
CA LYS A 149 -10.67 0.23 23.91
C LYS A 149 -10.37 1.53 23.15
N LYS A 150 -9.53 1.49 22.11
CA LYS A 150 -9.09 2.67 21.35
C LYS A 150 -9.55 2.64 19.91
N VAL A 151 -9.56 1.45 19.30
CA VAL A 151 -10.01 1.22 17.93
C VAL A 151 -11.30 0.41 18.00
N THR A 152 -12.44 1.11 17.98
CA THR A 152 -13.76 0.46 17.95
C THR A 152 -14.10 0.00 16.52
N PRO A 153 -15.01 -0.98 16.34
CA PRO A 153 -15.42 -1.43 15.01
C PRO A 153 -15.91 -0.31 14.10
N ARG A 154 -16.50 0.75 14.68
CA ARG A 154 -16.93 1.95 13.94
C ARG A 154 -15.75 2.73 13.36
N VAL A 155 -14.68 2.87 14.14
CA VAL A 155 -13.43 3.52 13.70
C VAL A 155 -12.77 2.68 12.61
N THR A 156 -12.65 1.36 12.82
CA THR A 156 -12.13 0.43 11.80
C THR A 156 -12.90 0.53 10.48
N GLY A 157 -14.25 0.56 10.55
CA GLY A 157 -15.10 0.72 9.38
C GLY A 157 -14.89 2.06 8.67
N ALA A 158 -14.83 3.17 9.42
CA ALA A 158 -14.62 4.51 8.84
C ALA A 158 -13.25 4.63 8.15
N PHE A 159 -12.18 4.14 8.77
CA PHE A 159 -10.84 4.14 8.20
C PHE A 159 -10.73 3.20 6.99
N GLY A 160 -11.40 2.04 7.02
CA GLY A 160 -11.46 1.11 5.88
C GLY A 160 -12.21 1.70 4.69
N PHE A 161 -13.30 2.41 4.95
CA PHE A 161 -14.04 3.15 3.92
C PHE A 161 -13.18 4.26 3.29
N ALA A 162 -12.51 5.08 4.11
CA ALA A 162 -11.61 6.13 3.63
C ALA A 162 -10.44 5.55 2.80
N SER A 163 -9.82 4.47 3.25
CA SER A 163 -8.76 3.77 2.50
C SER A 163 -9.27 3.25 1.15
N SER A 164 -10.50 2.72 1.11
CA SER A 164 -11.14 2.26 -0.12
C SER A 164 -11.38 3.40 -1.11
N LEU A 165 -11.80 4.58 -0.64
CA LEU A 165 -11.94 5.77 -1.49
C LEU A 165 -10.60 6.21 -2.08
N ILE A 166 -9.53 6.17 -1.29
CA ILE A 166 -8.18 6.49 -1.77
C ILE A 166 -7.72 5.48 -2.82
N ALA A 167 -8.00 4.19 -2.62
CA ALA A 167 -7.70 3.17 -3.61
C ALA A 167 -8.45 3.41 -4.94
N CYS A 168 -9.74 3.74 -4.86
CA CYS A 168 -10.53 4.12 -6.04
C CYS A 168 -9.94 5.35 -6.75
N TYR A 169 -9.46 6.34 -5.99
CA TYR A 169 -8.80 7.51 -6.56
C TYR A 169 -7.49 7.16 -7.29
N GLN A 170 -6.68 6.27 -6.72
CA GLN A 170 -5.42 5.83 -7.33
C GLN A 170 -5.62 4.98 -8.60
N LEU A 171 -6.77 4.32 -8.73
CA LEU A 171 -7.15 3.53 -9.91
C LEU A 171 -7.71 4.40 -11.06
N LEU A 172 -8.08 5.65 -10.80
CA LEU A 172 -8.60 6.54 -11.83
C LEU A 172 -7.48 6.94 -12.82
N PRO A 173 -7.72 6.86 -14.14
CA PRO A 173 -6.74 7.31 -15.12
C PRO A 173 -6.48 8.82 -14.98
N ALA A 174 -5.24 9.23 -15.26
CA ALA A 174 -4.90 10.65 -15.25
C ALA A 174 -5.83 11.43 -16.20
N PRO A 175 -6.31 12.62 -15.81
CA PRO A 175 -7.16 13.43 -16.67
C PRO A 175 -6.43 13.68 -18.00
N SER A 176 -7.14 13.45 -19.12
CA SER A 176 -6.60 13.69 -20.46
C SER A 176 -6.07 15.12 -20.53
N LYS A 177 -4.79 15.30 -20.88
CA LYS A 177 -4.25 16.63 -21.14
C LYS A 177 -5.14 17.29 -22.19
N SER A 178 -5.76 18.43 -21.85
CA SER A 178 -6.48 19.23 -22.83
C SER A 178 -5.51 19.56 -23.96
N LYS A 179 -5.92 19.25 -25.20
CA LYS A 179 -5.23 19.72 -26.41
C LYS A 179 -5.17 21.24 -26.42
#